data_AF-A0A3D3DJS3-F1
#
_entry.id   AF-A0A3D3DJS3-F1
#
_cell.length_a   1.000
_cell.length_b   1.000
_cell.length_c   1.000
_cell.angle_alpha   90.00
_cell.angle_beta   90.00
_cell.angle_gamma   90.00
#
_symmetry.space_group_name_H-M   'P 1'
#
loop_
_entity.id
_entity.type
_entity.pdbx_description
1 polymer ?
#
loop_
_entity_poly.entity_id
_entity_poly.type
_entity_poly.pdbx_seq_one_letter_code
_entity_poly.pdbx_strand_id
1 'polypeptide(L)'
;AVDSENTAQAAGCHAGEEVMRDAASKAGKSAQLEQYDQDYPKGPHDQPQSMCPAFGSLRVGLRMRRTATVLSGSACCVYGLTFTSHFYGAKRTVGYVPFDSESLVTGKLFEDIREAVHELANPDEYDAVVVINLCVPTASGVPLDLLPDEIDGVRIIGIDVPGFGVPTHAEAKDVLAGAMLG
;
A
#
# COMPACT_ATOMS: atom_id res chain seq x y z
N ALA A 1 -13.96 35.64 -19.43
CA ALA A 1 -14.44 34.34 -18.94
C ALA A 1 -13.89 33.31 -19.91
N VAL A 2 -12.91 32.53 -19.48
CA VAL A 2 -12.40 31.41 -20.26
C VAL A 2 -12.83 30.19 -19.48
N ASP A 3 -13.79 29.47 -20.04
CA ASP A 3 -14.32 28.23 -19.48
C ASP A 3 -13.22 27.19 -19.47
N SER A 4 -12.68 26.92 -18.28
CA SER A 4 -11.82 25.77 -18.03
C SER A 4 -12.70 24.53 -17.97
N GLU A 5 -13.00 23.97 -19.14
CA GLU A 5 -13.57 22.63 -19.24
C GLU A 5 -12.65 21.66 -18.51
N ASN A 6 -13.25 21.04 -17.51
CA ASN A 6 -12.72 20.05 -16.59
C ASN A 6 -12.19 18.86 -17.39
N THR A 7 -10.94 18.96 -17.85
CA THR A 7 -10.25 17.85 -18.50
C THR A 7 -10.14 16.77 -17.44
N ALA A 8 -10.75 15.61 -17.68
CA ALA A 8 -10.63 14.44 -16.84
C ALA A 8 -9.14 14.10 -16.67
N GLN A 9 -8.56 14.67 -15.63
CA GLN A 9 -7.17 14.46 -15.28
C GLN A 9 -7.14 13.01 -14.79
N ALA A 10 -6.61 12.11 -15.62
CA ALA A 10 -6.30 10.75 -15.21
C ALA A 10 -5.70 10.83 -13.80
N ALA A 11 -6.24 10.06 -12.84
CA ALA A 11 -5.89 10.14 -11.43
C ALA A 11 -4.38 9.95 -11.24
N GLY A 12 -3.64 11.05 -11.33
CA GLY A 12 -2.19 11.06 -11.23
C GLY A 12 -1.77 10.98 -9.78
N CYS A 13 -0.48 10.83 -9.54
CA CYS A 13 0.12 10.74 -8.21
C CYS A 13 -0.15 11.97 -7.29
N HIS A 14 -0.81 13.01 -7.78
CA HIS A 14 -1.12 14.27 -7.08
C HIS A 14 -2.63 14.53 -6.93
N ALA A 15 -3.49 13.57 -7.28
CA ALA A 15 -4.92 13.72 -7.08
C ALA A 15 -5.26 13.81 -5.58
N GLY A 16 -6.28 14.61 -5.25
CA GLY A 16 -6.73 14.78 -3.86
C GLY A 16 -7.37 13.51 -3.29
N GLU A 17 -7.54 13.47 -1.96
CA GLU A 17 -8.11 12.35 -1.21
C GLU A 17 -9.43 11.86 -1.82
N GLU A 18 -10.37 12.78 -2.07
CA GLU A 18 -11.70 12.47 -2.62
C GLU A 18 -11.62 11.79 -3.99
N VAL A 19 -10.76 12.30 -4.88
CA VAL A 19 -10.58 11.74 -6.24
C VAL A 19 -9.99 10.33 -6.16
N MET A 20 -8.99 10.12 -5.31
CA MET A 20 -8.35 8.81 -5.13
C MET A 20 -9.29 7.80 -4.49
N ARG A 21 -10.13 8.27 -3.57
CA ARG A 21 -11.13 7.44 -2.89
C ARG A 21 -12.28 7.04 -3.82
N ASP A 22 -12.75 7.96 -4.66
CA ASP A 22 -13.73 7.66 -5.71
C ASP A 22 -13.15 6.69 -6.75
N ALA A 23 -11.90 6.89 -7.18
CA ALA A 23 -11.20 5.98 -8.08
C ALA A 23 -11.08 4.56 -7.48
N ALA A 24 -10.63 4.45 -6.22
CA ALA A 24 -10.57 3.18 -5.49
C ALA A 24 -11.95 2.50 -5.40
N SER A 25 -13.01 3.26 -5.08
CA SER A 25 -14.38 2.73 -5.04
C SER A 25 -14.82 2.20 -6.40
N LYS A 26 -14.60 2.95 -7.48
CA LYS A 26 -14.91 2.52 -8.86
C LYS A 26 -14.09 1.30 -9.28
N ALA A 27 -12.90 1.13 -8.71
CA ALA A 27 -12.03 0.00 -8.95
C ALA A 27 -12.35 -1.22 -8.05
N GLY A 28 -13.46 -1.20 -7.31
CA GLY A 28 -13.94 -2.35 -6.53
C GLY A 28 -13.44 -2.40 -5.07
N LYS A 29 -12.76 -1.36 -4.58
CA LYS A 29 -12.24 -1.30 -3.20
C LYS A 29 -13.25 -0.75 -2.17
N SER A 30 -14.53 -0.57 -2.55
CA SER A 30 -15.54 0.04 -1.67
C SER A 30 -15.69 -0.69 -0.33
N ALA A 31 -15.81 -2.02 -0.33
CA ALA A 31 -15.97 -2.80 0.89
C ALA A 31 -14.79 -2.64 1.87
N GLN A 32 -13.57 -2.60 1.35
CA GLN A 32 -12.36 -2.40 2.16
C GLN A 32 -12.29 -0.99 2.73
N LEU A 33 -12.66 0.03 1.95
CA LEU A 33 -12.71 1.42 2.43
C LEU A 33 -13.81 1.63 3.47
N GLU A 34 -14.97 0.99 3.30
CA GLU A 34 -16.05 0.99 4.29
C GLU A 34 -15.62 0.30 5.59
N GLN A 35 -14.87 -0.80 5.49
CA GLN A 35 -14.29 -1.44 6.67
C GLN A 35 -13.30 -0.50 7.38
N TYR A 36 -12.42 0.18 6.65
CA TYR A 36 -11.50 1.16 7.26
C TYR A 36 -12.24 2.32 7.94
N ASP A 37 -13.35 2.80 7.38
CA ASP A 37 -14.15 3.83 8.05
C ASP A 37 -14.78 3.35 9.37
N GLN A 38 -15.15 2.06 9.43
CA GLN A 38 -15.72 1.45 10.63
C GLN A 38 -14.63 1.20 11.69
N ASP A 39 -13.49 0.67 11.29
CA ASP A 39 -12.38 0.30 12.17
C ASP A 39 -11.62 1.54 12.67
N TYR A 40 -11.54 2.59 11.85
CA TYR A 40 -10.76 3.80 12.10
C TYR A 40 -11.62 5.08 11.97
N PRO A 41 -12.59 5.30 12.87
CA PRO A 41 -13.50 6.42 12.76
C PRO A 41 -12.79 7.77 12.88
N LYS A 42 -13.09 8.62 11.91
CA LYS A 42 -12.61 10.00 11.82
C LYS A 42 -13.06 10.85 13.03
N GLY A 43 -12.13 11.59 13.61
CA GLY A 43 -12.32 12.45 14.78
C GLY A 43 -12.21 13.93 14.44
N PRO A 44 -12.44 14.87 15.38
CA PRO A 44 -12.42 16.31 15.10
C PRO A 44 -11.07 16.87 14.60
N HIS A 45 -10.02 16.04 14.56
CA HIS A 45 -8.69 16.35 14.04
C HIS A 45 -8.27 15.35 12.96
N ASP A 46 -9.09 15.21 11.91
CA ASP A 46 -8.93 14.24 10.81
C ASP A 46 -7.73 14.43 9.89
N GLN A 47 -7.00 15.53 10.04
CA GLN A 47 -5.70 15.72 9.40
C GLN A 47 -4.66 16.09 10.47
N PRO A 48 -4.32 15.15 11.37
CA PRO A 48 -3.24 15.41 12.28
C PRO A 48 -1.98 15.68 11.44
N GLN A 49 -1.09 16.55 11.93
CA GLN A 49 0.24 16.74 11.32
C GLN A 49 1.04 15.43 11.51
N SER A 50 0.74 14.45 10.66
CA SER A 50 1.06 13.04 10.78
C SER A 50 1.79 12.60 9.52
N MET A 51 2.64 11.59 9.68
CA MET A 51 3.28 10.94 8.55
C MET A 51 2.28 10.16 7.69
N CYS A 52 2.71 9.80 6.48
CA CYS A 52 2.00 8.88 5.58
C CYS A 52 1.58 7.61 6.34
N PRO A 53 0.31 7.16 6.26
CA PRO A 53 -0.18 5.97 6.94
C PRO A 53 0.67 4.71 6.69
N ALA A 54 1.06 4.46 5.43
CA ALA A 54 1.89 3.31 5.06
C ALA A 54 3.23 3.21 5.83
N PHE A 55 3.74 4.33 6.36
CA PHE A 55 4.90 4.31 7.25
C PHE A 55 4.66 3.45 8.51
N GLY A 56 3.45 3.46 9.05
CA GLY A 56 3.08 2.67 10.23
C GLY A 56 3.27 1.18 10.02
N SER A 57 2.62 0.66 8.98
CA SER A 57 2.72 -0.74 8.56
C SER A 57 4.17 -1.10 8.24
N LEU A 58 4.84 -0.29 7.40
CA LEU A 58 6.23 -0.52 7.03
C LEU A 58 7.15 -0.56 8.25
N ARG A 59 6.98 0.37 9.21
CA ARG A 59 7.80 0.45 10.41
C ARG A 59 7.66 -0.79 11.30
N VAL A 60 6.49 -1.43 11.31
CA VAL A 60 6.27 -2.70 12.00
C VAL A 60 6.90 -3.85 11.20
N GLY A 61 6.60 -3.95 9.89
CA GLY A 61 7.11 -5.00 9.00
C GLY A 61 8.63 -5.11 9.01
N LEU A 62 9.34 -3.97 8.91
CA LEU A 62 10.81 -3.95 8.91
C LEU A 62 11.45 -4.42 10.24
N ARG A 63 10.66 -4.64 11.29
CA ARG A 63 11.12 -5.19 12.58
C ARG A 63 10.74 -6.66 12.75
N MET A 64 9.73 -7.17 12.06
CA MET A 64 9.34 -8.57 12.07
C MET A 64 10.48 -9.46 11.54
N ARG A 65 10.79 -10.56 12.24
CA ARG A 65 11.86 -11.49 11.83
C ARG A 65 11.33 -12.38 10.71
N ARG A 66 12.22 -12.75 9.78
CA ARG A 66 11.89 -13.64 8.65
C ARG A 66 10.66 -13.16 7.88
N THR A 67 10.57 -11.85 7.66
CA THR A 67 9.51 -11.22 6.88
C THR A 67 10.15 -10.34 5.81
N ALA A 68 9.85 -10.61 4.54
CA ALA A 68 10.14 -9.69 3.45
C ALA A 68 9.02 -8.64 3.38
N THR A 69 9.35 -7.37 3.17
CA THR A 69 8.34 -6.30 3.04
C THR A 69 8.58 -5.55 1.74
N VAL A 70 7.58 -5.56 0.87
CA VAL A 70 7.61 -4.99 -0.47
C VAL A 70 6.61 -3.84 -0.54
N LEU A 71 7.04 -2.69 -1.05
CA LEU A 71 6.17 -1.56 -1.35
C LEU A 71 5.81 -1.55 -2.84
N SER A 72 4.53 -1.43 -3.14
CA SER A 72 4.01 -1.09 -4.46
C SER A 72 3.55 0.36 -4.43
N GLY A 73 4.25 1.24 -5.14
CA GLY A 73 4.03 2.68 -5.00
C GLY A 73 4.88 3.54 -5.94
N SER A 74 4.67 4.85 -5.92
CA SER A 74 5.51 5.75 -6.71
C SER A 74 6.90 5.87 -6.11
N ALA A 75 7.90 6.14 -6.95
CA ALA A 75 9.29 6.27 -6.51
C ALA A 75 9.48 7.31 -5.39
N CYS A 76 8.73 8.43 -5.43
CA CYS A 76 8.80 9.45 -4.40
C CYS A 76 8.24 8.98 -3.04
N CYS A 77 7.12 8.24 -3.05
CA CYS A 77 6.57 7.65 -1.83
C CYS A 77 7.52 6.62 -1.24
N VAL A 78 8.04 5.71 -2.07
CA VAL A 78 8.95 4.65 -1.61
C VAL A 78 10.27 5.23 -1.11
N TYR A 79 10.82 6.24 -1.79
CA TYR A 79 12.00 6.96 -1.31
C TYR A 79 11.75 7.62 0.05
N GLY A 80 10.67 8.38 0.21
CA GLY A 80 10.34 9.05 1.47
C GLY A 80 10.08 8.08 2.63
N LEU A 81 9.39 6.98 2.35
CA LEU A 81 9.13 5.91 3.32
C LEU A 81 10.41 5.17 3.72
N THR A 82 11.28 4.85 2.75
CA THR A 82 12.56 4.18 3.00
C THR A 82 13.51 5.09 3.79
N PHE A 83 13.63 6.35 3.36
CA PHE A 83 14.41 7.37 4.04
C PHE A 83 13.96 7.50 5.49
N THR A 84 12.66 7.71 5.73
CA THR A 84 12.19 7.90 7.10
C THR A 84 12.31 6.63 7.93
N SER A 85 12.06 5.45 7.34
CA SER A 85 12.26 4.17 8.04
C SER A 85 13.68 3.97 8.52
N HIS A 86 14.68 4.46 7.78
CA HIS A 86 16.07 4.44 8.21
C HIS A 86 16.29 5.20 9.53
N PHE A 87 15.77 6.43 9.66
CA PHE A 87 15.87 7.22 10.90
C PHE A 87 15.15 6.56 12.08
N TYR A 88 14.06 5.84 11.81
CA TYR A 88 13.28 5.16 12.85
C TYR A 88 13.75 3.73 13.12
N GLY A 89 14.97 3.39 12.72
CA GLY A 89 15.66 2.16 13.08
C GLY A 89 15.14 0.92 12.37
N ALA A 90 14.87 1.04 11.07
CA ALA A 90 14.69 -0.09 10.18
C ALA A 90 15.85 -1.09 10.33
N LYS A 91 15.51 -2.39 10.39
CA LYS A 91 16.50 -3.47 10.54
C LYS A 91 16.61 -4.36 9.30
N ARG A 92 15.80 -4.08 8.27
CA ARG A 92 15.61 -4.91 7.08
C ARG A 92 15.47 -4.02 5.85
N THR A 93 15.72 -4.62 4.70
CA THR A 93 15.57 -4.00 3.39
C THR A 93 14.09 -3.80 3.07
N VAL A 94 13.81 -2.73 2.33
CA VAL A 94 12.50 -2.47 1.73
C VAL A 94 12.54 -2.96 0.29
N GLY A 95 11.72 -3.95 -0.05
CA GLY A 95 11.48 -4.33 -1.44
C GLY A 95 10.63 -3.28 -2.13
N TYR A 96 10.77 -3.16 -3.46
CA TYR A 96 10.07 -2.13 -4.22
C TYR A 96 9.65 -2.67 -5.59
N VAL A 97 8.37 -2.56 -5.90
CA VAL A 97 7.84 -2.75 -7.25
C VAL A 97 7.43 -1.38 -7.81
N PRO A 98 8.14 -0.86 -8.82
CA PRO A 98 7.82 0.42 -9.44
C PRO A 98 6.62 0.32 -10.38
N PHE A 99 6.04 1.46 -10.71
CA PHE A 99 5.06 1.59 -11.78
C PHE A 99 5.29 2.85 -12.61
N ASP A 100 4.77 2.82 -13.82
CA ASP A 100 4.51 3.96 -14.69
C ASP A 100 3.03 3.99 -15.13
N SER A 101 2.62 5.03 -15.86
CA SER A 101 1.23 5.19 -16.30
C SER A 101 0.74 4.03 -17.17
N GLU A 102 1.61 3.38 -17.95
CA GLU A 102 1.25 2.25 -18.81
C GLU A 102 1.01 0.99 -17.96
N SER A 103 1.92 0.70 -17.02
CA SER A 103 1.82 -0.47 -16.14
C SER A 103 0.58 -0.45 -15.24
N LEU A 104 0.09 0.75 -14.87
CA LEU A 104 -1.12 0.92 -14.06
C LEU A 104 -2.39 0.55 -14.82
N VAL A 105 -2.46 0.82 -16.13
CA VAL A 105 -3.68 0.61 -16.92
C VAL A 105 -3.69 -0.72 -17.66
N THR A 106 -2.52 -1.33 -17.85
CA THR A 106 -2.37 -2.62 -18.54
C THR A 106 -2.46 -3.83 -17.61
N GLY A 107 -2.48 -3.61 -16.28
CA GLY A 107 -2.43 -4.69 -15.28
C GLY A 107 -1.02 -5.22 -15.03
N LYS A 108 0.00 -4.72 -15.75
CA LYS A 108 1.40 -5.16 -15.59
C LYS A 108 1.91 -5.00 -14.16
N LEU A 109 1.50 -3.94 -13.44
CA LEU A 109 1.91 -3.77 -12.05
C LEU A 109 1.54 -4.97 -11.16
N PHE A 110 0.37 -5.59 -11.37
CA PHE A 110 0.00 -6.79 -10.63
C PHE A 110 0.90 -7.98 -10.98
N GLU A 111 1.21 -8.17 -12.27
CA GLU A 111 2.12 -9.24 -12.69
C GLU A 111 3.54 -9.04 -12.14
N ASP A 112 4.04 -7.80 -12.14
CA ASP A 112 5.34 -7.45 -11.56
C ASP A 112 5.36 -7.71 -10.03
N ILE A 113 4.25 -7.44 -9.33
CA ILE A 113 4.10 -7.81 -7.91
C ILE A 113 4.09 -9.33 -7.75
N ARG A 114 3.36 -10.06 -8.61
CA ARG A 114 3.29 -11.52 -8.57
C ARG A 114 4.67 -12.14 -8.77
N GLU A 115 5.43 -11.65 -9.75
CA GLU A 115 6.81 -12.08 -9.98
C GLU A 115 7.70 -11.81 -8.76
N ALA A 116 7.61 -10.61 -8.18
CA ALA A 116 8.38 -10.25 -6.98
C ALA A 116 8.08 -11.17 -5.78
N VAL A 117 6.83 -11.57 -5.55
CA VAL A 117 6.51 -12.50 -4.44
C VAL A 117 7.02 -13.91 -4.72
N HIS A 118 6.99 -14.38 -5.98
CA HIS A 118 7.59 -15.66 -6.36
C HIS A 118 9.11 -15.67 -6.18
N GLU A 119 9.79 -14.58 -6.51
CA GLU A 119 11.24 -14.46 -6.32
C GLU A 119 11.65 -14.41 -4.84
N LEU A 120 10.84 -13.76 -4.00
CA LEU A 120 11.12 -13.57 -2.58
C LEU A 120 10.70 -14.75 -1.70
N ALA A 121 9.80 -15.61 -2.17
CA ALA A 121 9.29 -16.75 -1.41
C ALA A 121 10.35 -17.86 -1.26
N ASN A 122 11.24 -17.69 -0.29
CA ASN A 122 12.23 -18.68 0.11
C ASN A 122 12.03 -19.08 1.59
N PRO A 123 11.59 -20.31 1.90
CA PRO A 123 11.32 -20.75 3.28
C PRO A 123 12.57 -20.81 4.16
N ASP A 124 13.78 -20.91 3.58
CA ASP A 124 15.01 -20.84 4.36
C ASP A 124 15.24 -19.42 4.92
N GLU A 125 14.74 -18.39 4.25
CA GLU A 125 14.92 -16.98 4.62
C GLU A 125 13.70 -16.34 5.32
N TYR A 126 12.49 -16.64 4.82
CA TYR A 126 11.27 -15.95 5.18
C TYR A 126 10.14 -16.91 5.58
N ASP A 127 9.36 -16.49 6.57
CA ASP A 127 8.09 -17.11 6.97
C ASP A 127 6.89 -16.38 6.32
N ALA A 128 7.11 -15.14 5.85
CA ALA A 128 6.11 -14.35 5.14
C ALA A 128 6.72 -13.31 4.19
N VAL A 129 6.05 -13.06 3.07
CA VAL A 129 6.27 -11.91 2.18
C VAL A 129 5.06 -10.99 2.28
N VAL A 130 5.27 -9.75 2.71
CA VAL A 130 4.22 -8.74 2.84
C VAL A 130 4.33 -7.75 1.69
N VAL A 131 3.26 -7.59 0.92
CA VAL A 131 3.12 -6.57 -0.13
C VAL A 131 2.19 -5.47 0.36
N ILE A 132 2.68 -4.23 0.35
CA ILE A 132 1.93 -3.05 0.76
C ILE A 132 1.64 -2.19 -0.47
N ASN A 133 0.39 -2.13 -0.87
CA ASN A 133 -0.09 -1.15 -1.85
C ASN A 133 -0.17 0.23 -1.21
N LEU A 134 0.43 1.22 -1.87
CA LEU A 134 0.30 2.63 -1.52
C LEU A 134 -0.90 3.28 -2.21
N CYS A 135 -1.05 4.59 -2.07
CA CYS A 135 -2.22 5.34 -2.56
C CYS A 135 -2.57 5.07 -4.03
N VAL A 136 -1.58 5.15 -4.93
CA VAL A 136 -1.84 5.03 -6.38
C VAL A 136 -2.23 3.60 -6.77
N PRO A 137 -1.47 2.55 -6.43
CA PRO A 137 -1.88 1.17 -6.73
C PRO A 137 -3.25 0.81 -6.13
N THR A 138 -3.56 1.30 -4.93
CA THR A 138 -4.89 1.10 -4.32
C THR A 138 -5.99 1.77 -5.14
N ALA A 139 -5.81 3.04 -5.53
CA ALA A 139 -6.77 3.79 -6.32
C ALA A 139 -6.93 3.25 -7.75
N SER A 140 -5.87 2.66 -8.31
CA SER A 140 -5.89 1.99 -9.60
C SER A 140 -6.49 0.58 -9.55
N GLY A 141 -6.84 0.08 -8.36
CA GLY A 141 -7.50 -1.22 -8.21
C GLY A 141 -6.58 -2.42 -8.34
N VAL A 142 -5.30 -2.30 -7.98
CA VAL A 142 -4.38 -3.45 -8.00
C VAL A 142 -4.90 -4.54 -7.04
N PRO A 143 -5.21 -5.76 -7.53
CA PRO A 143 -5.94 -6.76 -6.76
C PRO A 143 -4.99 -7.70 -6.01
N LEU A 144 -4.47 -7.25 -4.86
CA LEU A 144 -3.56 -8.09 -4.04
C LEU A 144 -4.24 -9.37 -3.51
N ASP A 145 -5.56 -9.41 -3.47
CA ASP A 145 -6.37 -10.59 -3.13
C ASP A 145 -6.27 -11.72 -4.15
N LEU A 146 -5.73 -11.46 -5.36
CA LEU A 146 -5.44 -12.48 -6.35
C LEU A 146 -4.03 -13.08 -6.23
N LEU A 147 -3.19 -12.58 -5.30
CA LEU A 147 -1.92 -13.23 -5.00
C LEU A 147 -2.18 -14.60 -4.35
N PRO A 148 -1.32 -15.61 -4.59
CA PRO A 148 -1.44 -16.90 -3.90
C PRO A 148 -1.24 -16.71 -2.39
N ASP A 149 -2.05 -17.34 -1.54
CA ASP A 149 -1.91 -17.20 -0.07
C ASP A 149 -0.56 -17.73 0.47
N GLU A 150 0.07 -18.66 -0.26
CA GLU A 150 1.33 -19.29 0.10
C GLU A 150 2.13 -19.70 -1.15
N ILE A 151 3.46 -19.55 -1.08
CA ILE A 151 4.42 -20.06 -2.07
C ILE A 151 5.53 -20.79 -1.31
N ASP A 152 5.76 -22.07 -1.60
CA ASP A 152 6.83 -22.88 -0.99
C ASP A 152 6.87 -22.83 0.55
N GLY A 153 5.71 -22.78 1.22
CA GLY A 153 5.62 -22.67 2.68
C GLY A 153 5.73 -21.25 3.24
N VAL A 154 5.92 -20.25 2.38
CA VAL A 154 6.01 -18.83 2.74
C VAL A 154 4.67 -18.16 2.52
N ARG A 155 4.08 -17.58 3.58
CA ARG A 155 2.80 -16.86 3.50
C ARG A 155 2.94 -15.59 2.66
N ILE A 156 2.02 -15.31 1.75
CA ILE A 156 1.99 -14.07 0.99
C ILE A 156 0.83 -13.23 1.50
N ILE A 157 1.14 -12.01 1.96
CA ILE A 157 0.19 -11.14 2.64
C ILE A 157 0.12 -9.83 1.89
N GLY A 158 -1.00 -9.58 1.21
CA GLY A 158 -1.29 -8.31 0.56
C GLY A 158 -2.09 -7.38 1.46
N ILE A 159 -1.66 -6.13 1.64
CA ILE A 159 -2.42 -5.10 2.34
C ILE A 159 -2.45 -3.79 1.54
N ASP A 160 -3.60 -3.12 1.50
CA ASP A 160 -3.69 -1.75 0.99
C ASP A 160 -3.63 -0.77 2.16
N VAL A 161 -2.66 0.14 2.14
CA VAL A 161 -2.52 1.18 3.17
C VAL A 161 -2.52 2.57 2.52
N PRO A 162 -3.65 2.96 1.90
CA PRO A 162 -3.76 4.24 1.23
C PRO A 162 -3.85 5.38 2.26
N GLY A 163 -3.24 6.52 1.92
CA GLY A 163 -3.36 7.75 2.71
C GLY A 163 -4.78 8.32 2.80
N PHE A 164 -5.70 7.85 1.94
CA PHE A 164 -7.10 8.27 1.89
C PHE A 164 -8.07 7.28 2.57
N GLY A 165 -7.57 6.14 3.06
CA GLY A 165 -8.37 5.10 3.69
C GLY A 165 -8.00 4.88 5.16
N VAL A 166 -6.71 4.90 5.50
CA VAL A 166 -6.24 4.76 6.89
C VAL A 166 -5.90 6.15 7.44
N PRO A 167 -6.47 6.60 8.57
CA PRO A 167 -6.34 8.01 8.99
C PRO A 167 -4.92 8.38 9.41
N THR A 168 -4.22 7.48 10.11
CA THR A 168 -2.89 7.75 10.65
C THR A 168 -1.91 6.61 10.45
N HIS A 169 -0.62 6.94 10.50
CA HIS A 169 0.46 5.94 10.57
C HIS A 169 0.48 5.18 11.91
N ALA A 170 -0.29 5.59 12.92
CA ALA A 170 -0.44 4.82 14.14
C ALA A 170 -1.37 3.63 13.89
N GLU A 171 -2.56 3.88 13.33
CA GLU A 171 -3.56 2.87 13.00
C GLU A 171 -3.09 1.91 11.90
N ALA A 172 -2.29 2.40 10.96
CA ALA A 172 -1.70 1.54 9.93
C ALA A 172 -0.81 0.42 10.51
N LYS A 173 -0.32 0.56 11.75
CA LYS A 173 0.38 -0.54 12.45
C LYS A 173 -0.56 -1.72 12.69
N ASP A 174 -1.80 -1.41 13.03
CA ASP A 174 -2.85 -2.38 13.33
C ASP A 174 -3.31 -3.10 12.06
N VAL A 175 -3.31 -2.43 10.91
CA VAL A 175 -3.57 -3.07 9.60
C VAL A 175 -2.58 -4.21 9.34
N LEU A 176 -1.28 -3.95 9.48
CA LEU A 176 -0.28 -5.01 9.28
C LEU A 176 -0.35 -6.07 10.40
N ALA A 177 -0.51 -5.65 11.66
CA ALA A 177 -0.59 -6.59 12.77
C ALA A 177 -1.79 -7.54 12.61
N GLY A 178 -2.94 -7.02 12.22
CA GLY A 178 -4.14 -7.79 11.93
C GLY A 178 -3.93 -8.77 10.77
N ALA A 179 -3.37 -8.30 9.64
CA ALA A 179 -3.08 -9.15 8.49
C ALA A 179 -2.09 -10.28 8.79
N MET A 180 -1.15 -10.08 9.73
CA MET A 180 -0.20 -11.11 10.15
C MET A 180 -0.80 -12.16 11.09
N LEU A 181 -1.92 -11.84 11.74
CA LEU A 181 -2.62 -12.69 12.71
C LEU A 181 -3.82 -13.44 12.12
N GLY A 182 -4.32 -13.00 10.95
CA GLY A 182 -5.27 -13.76 10.14
C GLY A 182 -4.61 -14.94 9.46
#